data_AF-A0A1G3TBM7-F1
#
_entry.id   AF-A0A1G3TBM7-F1
#
_cell.length_a   1.000
_cell.length_b   1.000
_cell.length_c   1.000
_cell.angle_alpha   90.00
_cell.angle_beta   90.00
_cell.angle_gamma   90.00
#
_symmetry.space_group_name_H-M   'P 1'
#
loop_
_entity.id
_entity.type
_entity.pdbx_description
1 polymer ?
#
loop_
_entity_poly.entity_id
_entity_poly.type
_entity_poly.pdbx_seq_one_letter_code
_entity_poly.pdbx_strand_id
1 'polypeptide(L)'
;MDIFFNEEYATLWTAISSIMGIIATMMAVFALLYSMRTYNKTMQVVHYGEIDKMYFEILKEALSKPHLVRRNIVRSEEEEVEYGIYAFIVWNFLESIYDRCILDNGLQKTWFPIIETERATHLAWIKNPQNRVKFKDEFLNFIDKEKFI
;
A
#
# COMPACT_ATOMS: atom_id res chain seq x y z
N MET A 1 -25.76 -34.99 -57.93
CA MET A 1 -26.41 -34.69 -56.64
C MET A 1 -25.37 -34.33 -55.57
N ASP A 2 -24.07 -34.51 -55.82
CA ASP A 2 -22.98 -34.25 -54.84
C ASP A 2 -22.53 -32.78 -54.74
N ILE A 3 -22.77 -31.96 -55.77
CA ILE A 3 -22.34 -30.56 -55.80
C ILE A 3 -23.19 -29.70 -54.84
N PHE A 4 -24.50 -29.98 -54.75
CA PHE A 4 -25.42 -29.27 -53.84
C PHE A 4 -25.15 -29.58 -52.37
N PHE A 5 -24.81 -30.82 -52.02
CA PHE A 5 -24.43 -31.17 -50.65
C PHE A 5 -23.12 -30.49 -50.25
N ASN A 6 -22.13 -30.39 -51.14
CA ASN A 6 -20.82 -29.82 -50.83
C ASN A 6 -20.87 -28.31 -50.50
N GLU A 7 -21.69 -27.54 -51.22
CA GLU A 7 -21.88 -26.11 -50.90
C GLU A 7 -22.62 -25.90 -49.57
N GLU A 8 -23.64 -26.70 -49.28
CA GLU A 8 -24.35 -26.65 -48.00
C GLU A 8 -23.43 -27.04 -46.83
N TYR A 9 -22.59 -28.07 -46.99
CA TYR A 9 -21.56 -28.43 -46.02
C TYR A 9 -20.52 -27.32 -45.84
N ALA A 10 -20.04 -26.70 -46.92
CA ALA A 10 -19.09 -25.60 -46.83
C ALA A 10 -19.67 -24.39 -46.10
N THR A 11 -20.93 -24.03 -46.39
CA THR A 11 -21.62 -22.92 -45.69
C THR A 11 -21.83 -23.23 -44.21
N LEU A 12 -22.21 -24.46 -43.85
CA LEU A 12 -22.33 -24.90 -42.47
C LEU A 12 -21.00 -24.82 -41.70
N TRP A 13 -19.90 -25.26 -42.31
CA TRP A 13 -18.56 -25.17 -41.70
C TRP A 13 -18.09 -23.72 -41.52
N THR A 14 -18.38 -22.84 -42.46
CA THR A 14 -18.09 -21.40 -42.31
C THR A 14 -18.93 -20.75 -41.20
N ALA A 15 -20.19 -21.16 -41.03
CA ALA A 15 -21.02 -20.69 -39.93
C ALA A 15 -20.50 -21.18 -38.57
N ILE A 16 -20.17 -22.48 -38.45
CA ILE A 16 -19.61 -23.07 -37.23
C ILE A 16 -18.29 -22.39 -36.86
N SER A 17 -17.37 -22.21 -37.81
CA SER A 17 -16.08 -21.56 -37.56
C SER A 17 -16.22 -20.09 -37.15
N SER A 18 -17.17 -19.36 -37.74
CA SER A 18 -17.46 -17.97 -37.35
C SER A 18 -18.01 -17.88 -35.93
N ILE A 19 -18.94 -18.77 -35.55
CA ILE A 19 -19.49 -18.85 -34.19
C ILE A 19 -18.39 -19.18 -33.18
N MET A 20 -17.54 -20.17 -33.50
CA MET A 20 -16.40 -20.54 -32.65
C MET A 20 -15.38 -19.40 -32.53
N GLY A 21 -15.15 -18.65 -33.60
CA GLY A 21 -14.30 -17.45 -33.58
C GLY A 21 -14.82 -16.40 -32.61
N ILE A 22 -16.13 -16.09 -32.67
CA ILE A 22 -16.78 -15.14 -31.76
C ILE A 22 -16.66 -15.61 -30.30
N ILE A 23 -16.92 -16.89 -30.03
CA ILE A 23 -16.81 -17.46 -28.68
C ILE A 23 -15.37 -17.35 -28.17
N ALA A 24 -14.37 -17.68 -29.00
CA ALA A 24 -12.97 -17.58 -28.65
C ALA A 24 -12.56 -16.12 -28.34
N THR A 25 -12.98 -15.16 -29.16
CA THR A 25 -12.73 -13.73 -28.91
C THR A 25 -13.39 -13.28 -27.60
N MET A 26 -14.63 -13.69 -27.34
CA MET A 26 -15.31 -13.37 -26.09
C MET A 26 -14.57 -13.94 -24.87
N MET A 27 -14.14 -15.21 -24.93
CA MET A 27 -13.36 -15.83 -23.85
C MET A 27 -12.03 -15.10 -23.62
N ALA A 28 -11.35 -14.67 -24.68
CA ALA A 28 -10.12 -13.89 -24.56
C ALA A 28 -10.35 -12.55 -23.86
N VAL A 29 -11.44 -11.84 -24.20
CA VAL A 29 -11.82 -10.59 -23.53
C VAL A 29 -12.14 -10.85 -22.05
N PHE A 30 -12.92 -11.89 -21.73
CA PHE A 30 -13.22 -12.25 -20.34
C PHE A 30 -11.96 -12.62 -19.55
N ALA A 31 -11.04 -13.37 -20.15
CA ALA A 31 -9.78 -13.74 -19.53
C ALA A 31 -8.90 -12.50 -19.24
N LEU A 32 -8.84 -11.54 -20.16
CA LEU A 32 -8.13 -10.28 -19.96
C LEU A 32 -8.76 -9.47 -18.82
N LEU A 33 -10.09 -9.31 -18.81
CA LEU A 33 -10.80 -8.60 -17.75
C LEU A 33 -10.59 -9.26 -16.38
N TYR A 34 -10.67 -10.59 -16.33
CA TYR A 34 -10.40 -11.36 -15.11
C TYR A 34 -8.95 -11.21 -14.64
N SER A 35 -7.99 -11.27 -15.57
CA SER A 35 -6.56 -11.08 -15.29
C SER A 35 -6.29 -9.69 -14.73
N MET A 36 -6.80 -8.62 -15.36
CA MET A 36 -6.67 -7.25 -14.87
C MET A 36 -7.27 -7.08 -13.47
N ARG A 37 -8.45 -7.65 -13.23
CA ARG A 37 -9.10 -7.60 -11.91
C ARG A 37 -8.30 -8.35 -10.85
N THR A 38 -7.74 -9.51 -11.21
CA THR A 38 -6.92 -10.32 -10.31
C THR A 38 -5.60 -9.62 -10.02
N TYR A 39 -4.96 -9.03 -11.04
CA TYR A 39 -3.74 -8.24 -10.91
C TYR A 39 -3.92 -7.06 -9.95
N ASN A 40 -5.02 -6.30 -10.07
CA ASN A 40 -5.31 -5.20 -9.15
C ASN A 40 -5.46 -5.68 -7.69
N LYS A 41 -6.12 -6.83 -7.47
CA LYS A 41 -6.23 -7.43 -6.14
C LYS A 41 -4.88 -7.90 -5.60
N THR A 42 -4.07 -8.56 -6.44
CA THR A 42 -2.75 -9.06 -6.07
C THR A 42 -1.79 -7.92 -5.76
N MET A 43 -1.78 -6.85 -6.56
CA MET A 43 -0.95 -5.66 -6.32
C MET A 43 -1.31 -4.96 -5.03
N GLN A 44 -2.61 -4.83 -4.71
CA GLN A 44 -3.02 -4.35 -3.40
C GLN A 44 -2.41 -5.24 -2.30
N VAL A 45 -2.69 -6.55 -2.30
CA VAL A 45 -2.22 -7.46 -1.23
C VAL A 45 -0.70 -7.48 -1.06
N VAL A 46 0.08 -7.48 -2.15
CA VAL A 46 1.55 -7.48 -2.09
C VAL A 46 2.05 -6.19 -1.43
N HIS A 47 1.52 -5.03 -1.82
CA HIS A 47 1.92 -3.76 -1.23
C HIS A 47 1.52 -3.62 0.25
N TYR A 48 0.37 -4.18 0.66
CA TYR A 48 0.00 -4.25 2.07
C TYR A 48 0.99 -5.10 2.89
N GLY A 49 1.36 -6.27 2.38
CA GLY A 49 2.32 -7.15 3.06
C GLY A 49 3.71 -6.53 3.20
N GLU A 50 4.16 -5.74 2.23
CA GLU A 50 5.42 -5.00 2.30
C GLU A 50 5.41 -3.92 3.39
N ILE A 51 4.31 -3.15 3.46
CA ILE A 51 4.12 -2.12 4.48
C ILE A 51 4.15 -2.74 5.89
N ASP A 52 3.37 -3.79 6.12
CA ASP A 52 3.31 -4.47 7.42
C ASP A 52 4.68 -5.03 7.81
N LYS A 53 5.41 -5.60 6.85
CA LYS A 53 6.76 -6.11 7.10
C LYS A 53 7.72 -4.99 7.48
N MET A 54 7.69 -3.85 6.80
CA MET A 54 8.54 -2.71 7.15
C MET A 54 8.23 -2.20 8.55
N TYR A 55 6.95 -2.07 8.89
CA TYR A 55 6.55 -1.66 10.23
C TYR A 55 6.98 -2.68 11.30
N PHE A 56 6.85 -3.98 11.01
CA PHE A 56 7.32 -5.03 11.91
C PHE A 56 8.83 -4.95 12.16
N GLU A 57 9.65 -4.67 11.14
CA GLU A 57 11.10 -4.47 11.34
C GLU A 57 11.40 -3.23 12.19
N ILE A 58 10.66 -2.13 12.01
CA ILE A 58 10.77 -0.93 12.87
C ILE A 58 10.44 -1.26 14.33
N LEU A 59 9.38 -2.04 14.56
CA LEU A 59 8.99 -2.46 15.91
C LEU A 59 9.99 -3.44 16.52
N LYS A 60 10.57 -4.32 15.71
CA LYS A 60 11.60 -5.27 16.15
C LYS A 60 12.87 -4.56 16.58
N GLU A 61 13.28 -3.51 15.87
CA GLU A 61 14.41 -2.67 16.29
C GLU A 61 14.11 -1.96 17.62
N ALA A 62 12.89 -1.43 17.79
CA ALA A 62 12.44 -0.88 19.07
C ALA A 62 12.40 -1.91 20.21
N LEU A 63 12.09 -3.17 19.90
CA LEU A 63 12.11 -4.26 20.88
C LEU A 63 13.56 -4.57 21.32
N SER A 64 14.49 -4.56 20.37
CA SER A 64 15.93 -4.73 20.64
C SER A 64 16.51 -3.56 21.42
N LYS A 65 15.98 -2.34 21.24
CA LYS A 65 16.43 -1.11 21.88
C LYS A 65 15.27 -0.35 22.54
N PRO A 66 14.85 -0.76 23.75
CA PRO A 66 13.65 -0.21 24.40
C PRO A 66 13.69 1.31 24.68
N HIS A 67 14.89 1.92 24.74
CA HIS A 67 15.06 3.37 24.93
C HIS A 67 14.51 4.21 23.78
N LEU A 68 14.28 3.60 22.61
CA LEU A 68 13.73 4.27 21.43
C LEU A 68 12.25 4.64 21.59
N VAL A 69 11.48 3.83 22.32
CA VAL A 69 10.01 4.02 22.49
C VAL A 69 9.65 4.54 23.88
N ARG A 70 10.49 4.26 24.90
CA ARG A 70 10.21 4.70 26.27
C ARG A 70 10.22 6.23 26.39
N ARG A 71 9.18 6.76 27.03
CA ARG A 71 9.07 8.19 27.36
C ARG A 71 9.71 8.47 28.72
N ASN A 72 10.20 9.69 28.91
CA ASN A 72 10.72 10.19 30.20
C ASN A 72 11.90 9.41 30.77
N ILE A 73 12.78 8.90 29.91
CA ILE A 73 14.06 8.33 30.31
C ILE A 73 15.19 9.34 30.07
N VAL A 74 16.24 9.26 30.88
CA VAL A 74 17.49 9.97 30.60
C VAL A 74 18.27 9.09 29.63
N ARG A 75 18.51 9.60 28.42
CA ARG A 75 19.30 8.93 27.39
C ARG A 75 20.76 9.38 27.49
N SER A 76 21.70 8.48 27.18
CA SER A 76 23.08 8.86 26.89
C SER A 76 23.18 9.63 25.56
N GLU A 77 24.32 10.27 25.29
CA GLU A 77 24.52 10.95 24.00
C GLU A 77 24.37 9.99 22.81
N GLU A 78 24.91 8.77 22.92
CA GLU A 78 24.78 7.75 21.89
C GLU A 78 23.32 7.31 21.70
N GLU A 79 22.59 7.10 22.80
CA GLU A 79 21.17 6.71 22.78
C GLU A 79 20.27 7.82 22.20
N GLU A 80 20.63 9.09 22.38
CA GLU A 80 19.91 10.22 21.81
C GLU A 80 20.11 10.30 20.29
N VAL A 81 21.32 9.98 19.79
CA VAL A 81 21.58 9.87 18.35
C VAL A 81 20.78 8.70 17.76
N GLU A 82 20.78 7.54 18.42
CA GLU A 82 19.99 6.38 18.00
C GLU A 82 18.49 6.71 17.97
N TYR A 83 17.98 7.37 19.01
CA TYR A 83 16.60 7.84 19.06
C TYR A 83 16.29 8.80 17.93
N GLY A 84 17.19 9.74 17.62
CA GLY A 84 17.00 10.71 16.55
C GLY A 84 16.89 10.05 15.17
N ILE A 85 17.74 9.06 14.89
CA ILE A 85 17.69 8.27 13.66
C ILE A 85 16.40 7.45 13.61
N TYR A 86 16.05 6.78 14.70
CA TYR A 86 14.84 5.98 14.78
C TYR A 86 13.57 6.81 14.57
N ALA A 87 13.44 7.94 15.27
CA ALA A 87 12.32 8.85 15.13
C ALA A 87 12.20 9.36 13.68
N PHE A 88 13.33 9.67 13.02
CA PHE A 88 13.32 10.05 11.61
C PHE A 88 12.79 8.93 10.72
N ILE A 89 13.21 7.68 10.93
CA ILE A 89 12.73 6.51 10.18
C ILE A 89 11.22 6.33 10.36
N VAL A 90 10.75 6.35 11.61
CA VAL A 90 9.32 6.25 11.94
C VAL A 90 8.53 7.33 11.21
N TRP A 91 8.94 8.60 11.33
CA TRP A 91 8.21 9.69 10.71
C TRP A 91 8.19 9.63 9.17
N ASN A 92 9.30 9.23 8.52
CA ASN A 92 9.32 9.02 7.07
C ASN A 92 8.39 7.87 6.65
N PHE A 93 8.37 6.80 7.43
CA PHE A 93 7.47 5.69 7.18
C PHE A 93 6.01 6.14 7.30
N LEU A 94 5.65 6.84 8.38
CA LEU A 94 4.29 7.35 8.59
C LEU A 94 3.87 8.36 7.50
N GLU A 95 4.76 9.23 7.04
CA GLU A 95 4.50 10.13 5.90
C GLU A 95 4.20 9.35 4.62
N SER A 96 4.99 8.31 4.34
CA SER A 96 4.77 7.42 3.19
C SER A 96 3.44 6.68 3.27
N ILE A 97 3.03 6.28 4.47
CA ILE A 97 1.71 5.68 4.71
C ILE A 97 0.59 6.70 4.53
N TYR A 98 0.76 7.92 5.05
CA TYR A 98 -0.20 9.00 4.86
C TYR A 98 -0.45 9.29 3.38
N ASP A 99 0.60 9.44 2.57
CA ASP A 99 0.49 9.64 1.12
C ASP A 99 -0.31 8.51 0.44
N ARG A 100 -0.11 7.26 0.87
CA ARG A 100 -0.84 6.09 0.33
C ARG A 100 -2.27 6.02 0.82
N CYS A 101 -2.53 6.38 2.09
CA CYS A 101 -3.85 6.42 2.70
C CYS A 101 -4.79 7.40 2.00
N ILE A 102 -4.28 8.51 1.45
CA ILE A 102 -5.10 9.46 0.67
C ILE A 102 -5.76 8.78 -0.54
N LEU A 103 -5.11 7.75 -1.11
CA LEU A 103 -5.59 7.03 -2.30
C LEU A 103 -6.47 5.81 -1.96
N ASP A 104 -6.40 5.29 -0.73
CA ASP A 104 -7.13 4.10 -0.30
C ASP A 104 -7.71 4.26 1.11
N ASN A 105 -9.03 4.48 1.16
CA ASN A 105 -9.82 4.62 2.39
C ASN A 105 -9.79 3.36 3.28
N GLY A 106 -9.43 2.19 2.73
CA GLY A 106 -9.25 0.96 3.50
C GLY A 106 -8.01 1.02 4.41
N LEU A 107 -6.89 1.57 3.91
CA LEU A 107 -5.67 1.74 4.72
C LEU A 107 -5.90 2.68 5.89
N GLN A 108 -6.68 3.75 5.70
CA GLN A 108 -6.88 4.78 6.71
C GLN A 108 -7.35 4.18 8.05
N LYS A 109 -8.31 3.25 8.02
CA LYS A 109 -8.88 2.65 9.24
C LYS A 109 -7.86 1.84 10.05
N THR A 110 -6.88 1.23 9.39
CA THR A 110 -5.86 0.42 10.05
C THR A 110 -4.67 1.27 10.51
N TRP A 111 -4.25 2.21 9.67
CA TRP A 111 -3.00 2.93 9.87
C TRP A 111 -3.15 4.21 10.67
N PHE A 112 -4.32 4.86 10.69
CA PHE A 112 -4.51 6.07 11.48
C PHE A 112 -4.32 5.85 12.98
N PRO A 113 -4.85 4.76 13.59
CA PRO A 113 -4.55 4.44 14.98
C PRO A 113 -3.06 4.20 15.26
N ILE A 114 -2.33 3.62 14.29
CA ILE A 114 -0.88 3.40 14.39
C ILE A 114 -0.16 4.74 14.36
N ILE A 115 -0.49 5.61 13.40
CA ILE A 115 0.07 6.96 13.30
C ILE A 115 -0.20 7.74 14.59
N GLU A 116 -1.39 7.63 15.17
CA GLU A 116 -1.74 8.28 16.44
C GLU A 116 -0.86 7.79 17.60
N THR A 117 -0.65 6.48 17.69
CA THR A 117 0.16 5.85 18.74
C THR A 117 1.62 6.28 18.65
N GLU A 118 2.19 6.21 17.45
CA GLU A 118 3.58 6.61 17.18
C GLU A 118 3.79 8.12 17.35
N ARG A 119 2.82 8.93 16.89
CA ARG A 119 2.80 10.37 17.16
C ARG A 119 2.90 10.62 18.64
N ALA A 120 2.08 9.99 19.48
CA ALA A 120 2.11 10.24 20.92
C ALA A 120 3.49 9.98 21.54
N THR A 121 4.30 9.08 20.95
CA THR A 121 5.65 8.76 21.41
C THR A 121 6.72 9.71 20.85
N HIS A 122 6.62 10.06 19.56
CA HIS A 122 7.68 10.80 18.85
C HIS A 122 7.31 12.27 18.55
N LEU A 123 6.20 12.77 19.09
CA LEU A 123 5.71 14.15 18.86
C LEU A 123 6.74 15.21 19.26
N ALA A 124 7.44 15.01 20.38
CA ALA A 124 8.44 15.96 20.85
C ALA A 124 9.57 16.15 19.83
N TRP A 125 9.94 15.07 19.14
CA TRP A 125 11.02 15.08 18.15
C TRP A 125 10.65 15.86 16.88
N ILE A 126 9.43 15.67 16.35
CA ILE A 126 8.98 16.35 15.12
C ILE A 126 8.60 17.81 15.36
N LYS A 127 8.25 18.17 16.61
CA LYS A 127 8.02 19.57 17.00
C LYS A 127 9.28 20.43 16.97
N ASN A 128 10.47 19.82 16.96
CA ASN A 128 11.72 20.56 16.78
C ASN A 128 11.76 21.19 15.37
N PRO A 129 11.91 22.53 15.24
CA PRO A 129 11.95 23.21 13.95
C PRO A 129 12.94 22.61 12.95
N GLN A 130 14.09 22.12 13.41
CA GLN A 130 15.12 21.52 12.56
C GLN A 130 14.69 20.20 11.92
N ASN A 131 13.79 19.46 12.58
CA ASN A 131 13.28 18.20 12.07
C ASN A 131 12.02 18.42 11.24
N ARG A 132 11.23 19.43 11.59
CA ARG A 132 9.95 19.73 10.95
C ARG A 132 10.11 20.07 9.46
N VAL A 133 11.17 20.77 9.08
CA VAL A 133 11.46 21.14 7.67
C VAL A 133 11.75 19.94 6.76
N LYS A 134 11.95 18.73 7.31
CA LYS A 134 12.26 17.52 6.54
C LYS A 134 11.01 16.84 5.98
N PHE A 135 9.82 17.26 6.37
CA PHE A 135 8.54 16.65 6.03
C PHE A 135 7.63 17.63 5.28
N LYS A 136 6.66 17.10 4.55
CA LYS A 136 5.68 17.88 3.78
C LYS A 136 4.73 18.63 4.71
N ASP A 137 4.39 19.85 4.33
CA ASP A 137 3.44 20.69 5.09
C ASP A 137 2.07 20.03 5.23
N GLU A 138 1.61 19.27 4.23
CA GLU A 138 0.34 18.55 4.27
C GLU A 138 0.31 17.51 5.40
N PHE A 139 1.37 16.70 5.49
CA PHE A 139 1.54 15.70 6.53
C PHE A 139 1.67 16.36 7.91
N LEU A 140 2.49 17.40 8.02
CA LEU A 140 2.64 18.15 9.28
C LEU A 140 1.32 18.76 9.76
N ASN A 141 0.54 19.34 8.84
CA ASN A 141 -0.79 19.85 9.14
C ASN A 141 -1.76 18.75 9.59
N PHE A 142 -1.65 17.55 9.02
CA PHE A 142 -2.43 16.39 9.45
C PHE A 142 -2.07 15.98 10.90
N ILE A 143 -0.78 15.91 11.22
CA ILE A 143 -0.29 15.59 12.57
C ILE A 143 -0.70 16.65 13.61
N ASP A 144 -0.70 17.93 13.22
CA ASP A 144 -1.07 19.04 14.10
C ASP A 144 -2.59 19.14 14.33
N LYS A 145 -3.41 18.72 13.36
CA LYS A 145 -4.89 18.86 13.43
C LYS A 145 -5.58 17.76 14.24
N GLU A 146 -4.89 16.68 14.61
CA GLU A 146 -5.42 15.53 15.37
C GLU A 146 -6.73 14.93 14.80
N LYS A 147 -6.98 15.06 13.50
CA LYS A 147 -8.19 14.50 12.86
C LYS A 147 -7.93 13.07 12.41
N PHE A 148 -8.03 12.13 13.34
CA PHE A 148 -7.99 10.68 13.09
C PHE A 148 -9.40 10.05 13.06
N ILE A 149 -10.42 10.81 12.64
CA ILE A 149 -11.85 10.42 12.63
C ILE A 149 -12.32 10.13 11.21
#